data_AF-A0A1Y0FTC9-F1
#
_entry.id   AF-A0A1Y0FTC9-F1
#
_cell.length_a   1.000
_cell.length_b   1.000
_cell.length_c   1.000
_cell.angle_alpha   90.00
_cell.angle_beta   90.00
_cell.angle_gamma   90.00
#
_symmetry.space_group_name_H-M   'P 1'
#
loop_
_entity.id
_entity.type
_entity.pdbx_description
1 polymer ?
#
loop_
_entity_poly.entity_id
_entity_poly.type
_entity_poly.pdbx_seq_one_letter_code
_entity_poly.pdbx_strand_id
1 'polypeptide(L)' 'MANPTILIKEYNIIWEALAHYEKYLEQMSLSSSSEDEELIFDEKLQDIESARKTIQYGALNSYGVELK' A
#
# COMPACT_ATOMS: atom_id res chain seq x y z
N MET A 1 -12.33 -12.70 20.70
CA MET A 1 -11.09 -11.95 20.41
C MET A 1 -10.41 -12.65 19.25
N ALA A 2 -10.08 -11.94 18.17
CA ALA A 2 -9.39 -12.55 17.04
C ALA A 2 -7.97 -12.99 17.44
N ASN A 3 -7.49 -14.10 16.85
CA ASN A 3 -6.16 -14.63 17.14
C ASN A 3 -5.11 -13.66 16.56
N PRO A 4 -4.14 -13.17 17.37
CA PRO A 4 -3.10 -12.26 16.90
C PRO A 4 -2.40 -12.72 15.62
N THR A 5 -2.18 -14.03 15.47
CA THR A 5 -1.56 -14.62 14.27
C THR A 5 -2.42 -14.44 13.01
N ILE A 6 -3.75 -14.45 13.13
CA ILE A 6 -4.67 -14.23 12.01
C ILE A 6 -4.61 -12.75 11.60
N LEU A 7 -4.67 -11.83 12.55
CA LEU A 7 -4.63 -10.39 12.28
C LEU A 7 -3.31 -9.97 11.63
N ILE A 8 -2.17 -10.49 12.10
CA ILE A 8 -0.86 -10.24 11.47
C ILE A 8 -0.84 -10.72 10.02
N LYS A 9 -1.48 -11.86 9.70
CA LYS A 9 -1.60 -12.31 8.31
C LYS A 9 -2.46 -11.38 7.47
N GLU A 10 -3.55 -10.85 8.01
CA GLU A 10 -4.39 -9.88 7.32
C GLU A 10 -3.61 -8.59 7.00
N TYR A 11 -2.82 -8.08 7.96
CA TYR A 11 -1.93 -6.94 7.70
C TYR A 11 -0.93 -7.21 6.57
N ASN A 12 -0.29 -8.38 6.55
CA ASN A 12 0.63 -8.76 5.48
C ASN A 12 -0.09 -8.91 4.13
N ILE A 13 -1.30 -9.47 4.08
CA ILE A 13 -2.08 -9.58 2.85
C ILE A 13 -2.40 -8.19 2.27
N ILE A 14 -2.84 -7.26 3.12
CA ILE A 14 -3.14 -5.89 2.70
C ILE A 14 -1.85 -5.20 2.23
N TRP A 15 -0.74 -5.41 2.94
CA TRP A 15 0.56 -4.86 2.56
C TRP A 15 1.01 -5.30 1.17
N GLU A 16 0.95 -6.60 0.89
CA GLU A 16 1.28 -7.15 -0.41
C GLU A 16 0.35 -6.63 -1.50
N ALA A 17 -0.96 -6.55 -1.23
CA ALA A 17 -1.91 -5.99 -2.19
C ALA A 17 -1.59 -4.54 -2.55
N LEU A 18 -1.19 -3.71 -1.58
CA LEU A 18 -0.78 -2.33 -1.82
C LEU A 18 0.53 -2.26 -2.60
N ALA A 19 1.52 -3.10 -2.28
CA ALA A 19 2.77 -3.17 -3.03
C ALA A 19 2.57 -3.60 -4.49
N HIS A 20 1.64 -4.52 -4.73
CA HIS A 20 1.25 -4.91 -6.09
C HIS A 20 0.57 -3.76 -6.84
N TYR A 21 -0.33 -3.03 -6.18
CA TYR A 21 -1.04 -1.93 -6.82
C TYR A 21 -0.13 -0.72 -7.07
N GLU A 22 0.80 -0.42 -6.18
CA GLU A 22 1.85 0.58 -6.38
C GLU A 22 2.64 0.31 -7.66
N LYS A 23 3.18 -0.90 -7.82
CA LYS A 23 3.91 -1.30 -9.04
C LYS A 23 3.07 -1.15 -10.31
N TYR A 24 1.77 -1.44 -10.22
CA TYR A 24 0.86 -1.24 -11.34
C TYR A 24 0.73 0.25 -11.68
N LEU A 25 0.52 1.11 -10.67
CA LEU A 25 0.40 2.55 -10.86
C LEU A 25 1.70 3.17 -11.40
N GLU A 26 2.86 2.75 -10.90
CA GLU A 26 4.17 3.15 -11.42
C GLU A 26 4.30 2.83 -12.92
N GLN A 27 3.89 1.62 -13.32
CA GLN A 27 3.90 1.22 -14.72
C GLN A 27 2.94 2.06 -15.57
N MET A 28 1.74 2.35 -15.05
CA MET A 28 0.76 3.16 -15.77
C MET A 28 1.24 4.60 -15.92
N SER A 29 1.73 5.23 -14.85
CA SER A 29 2.34 6.57 -14.89
C SER A 29 3.45 6.63 -15.96
N LEU A 30 4.43 5.72 -15.92
CA LEU A 30 5.54 5.67 -16.88
C LEU A 30 5.12 5.40 -18.33
N SER A 31 3.99 4.73 -18.54
CA SER A 31 3.45 4.38 -19.86
C SER A 31 2.38 5.36 -20.37
N SER A 32 2.09 6.40 -19.59
CA SER A 32 1.03 7.36 -19.89
C SER A 32 1.35 8.16 -21.14
N SER A 33 0.32 8.42 -21.93
CA SER A 33 0.46 9.11 -23.22
C SER A 33 0.21 10.61 -23.14
N SER A 34 -0.25 11.09 -21.98
CA SER A 34 -0.53 12.50 -21.70
C SER A 34 -0.15 12.86 -20.28
N GLU A 35 0.27 14.12 -20.07
CA GLU A 35 0.64 14.66 -18.75
C GLU A 35 -0.54 14.62 -17.77
N ASP A 36 -1.77 14.84 -18.25
CA ASP A 36 -2.98 14.75 -17.41
C ASP A 36 -3.20 13.33 -16.86
N GLU A 37 -2.94 12.31 -17.68
CA GLU A 37 -3.07 10.90 -17.30
C GLU A 37 -1.96 10.47 -16.34
N GLU A 38 -0.72 10.91 -16.58
CA GLU A 38 0.42 10.72 -15.69
C GLU A 38 0.14 11.32 -14.31
N LEU A 39 -0.36 12.56 -14.25
CA LEU A 39 -0.71 13.24 -13.01
C LEU A 39 -1.73 12.45 -12.18
N ILE A 40 -2.75 11.86 -12.81
CA ILE A 40 -3.75 11.03 -12.12
C ILE A 40 -3.10 9.80 -11.46
N PHE A 41 -2.15 9.15 -12.14
CA PHE A 41 -1.46 8.00 -11.57
C PHE A 41 -0.50 8.39 -10.46
N ASP A 42 0.17 9.54 -10.59
CA ASP A 42 1.06 10.09 -9.57
C ASP A 42 0.31 10.48 -8.29
N GLU A 43 -0.87 11.10 -8.41
CA GLU A 43 -1.74 11.37 -7.26
C GLU A 43 -2.12 10.07 -6.54
N LYS A 44 -2.48 9.03 -7.29
CA LYS A 44 -2.79 7.72 -6.71
C LYS A 44 -1.58 7.08 -6.04
N LEU A 45 -0.37 7.27 -6.56
CA LEU A 45 0.86 6.79 -5.92
C LEU A 45 1.07 7.44 -4.55
N GLN A 46 0.81 8.74 -4.42
CA GLN A 46 0.89 9.46 -3.14
C GLN A 46 -0.15 8.95 -2.12
N ASP A 47 -1.37 8.64 -2.58
CA ASP A 47 -2.41 8.03 -1.75
C ASP A 47 -1.97 6.66 -1.21
N ILE A 48 -1.34 5.84 -2.07
CA ILE A 48 -0.83 4.52 -1.67
C ILE A 48 0.30 4.63 -0.67
N GLU A 49 1.23 5.57 -0.84
CA GLU A 49 2.28 5.81 0.14
C GLU A 49 1.69 6.15 1.52
N SER A 50 0.66 7.00 1.54
CA SER A 50 -0.06 7.38 2.77
C SER A 50 -0.79 6.21 3.40
N ALA A 51 -1.43 5.36 2.60
CA ALA A 51 -2.10 4.14 3.06
C ALA A 51 -1.10 3.15 3.66
N ARG A 52 0.03 2.90 2.99
CA ARG A 52 1.10 2.01 3.49
C ARG A 52 1.63 2.48 4.84
N LYS A 53 1.94 3.78 4.98
CA LYS A 53 2.37 4.34 6.27
C LYS A 53 1.34 4.06 7.36
N THR A 54 0.06 4.33 7.09
CA THR A 54 -1.03 4.13 8.05
C THR A 54 -1.14 2.66 8.50
N ILE A 55 -1.06 1.72 7.56
CA ILE A 55 -1.14 0.28 7.85
C ILE A 55 0.08 -0.21 8.63
N GLN A 56 1.28 0.23 8.24
CA GLN A 56 2.52 -0.06 8.98
C GLN A 56 2.44 0.46 10.42
N TYR A 57 2.00 1.70 10.63
CA TYR A 57 1.79 2.25 11.97
C TYR A 57 0.76 1.44 12.76
N GLY A 58 -0.33 1.02 12.12
CA GLY A 58 -1.35 0.16 12.74
C GLY A 58 -0.80 -1.18 13.21
N ALA A 59 -0.03 -1.87 12.34
CA ALA A 59 0.59 -3.16 12.66
C ALA A 59 1.62 -3.04 13.78
N LEU A 60 2.47 -2.02 13.74
CA LEU A 60 3.50 -1.78 14.74
C LEU A 60 2.88 -1.45 16.11
N ASN A 61 1.91 -0.53 16.16
CA ASN A 61 1.31 -0.10 17.43
C ASN A 61 0.41 -1.17 18.05
N SER A 62 -0.26 -1.97 17.24
CA SER A 62 -1.25 -2.95 17.73
C SER A 62 -0.62 -4.32 18.04
N TYR A 63 0.45 -4.69 17.32
CA TYR A 63 1.02 -6.04 17.38
C TYR A 63 2.56 -6.06 17.47
N GLY A 64 3.24 -4.92 17.43
CA GLY A 64 4.70 -4.86 17.45
C GLY A 64 5.35 -5.44 16.19
N VAL A 65 4.63 -5.46 15.05
CA VAL A 65 5.09 -6.06 13.81
C VAL A 65 5.46 -4.99 12.79
N GLU A 66 6.61 -5.15 12.17
CA GLU A 66 6.99 -4.42 10.95
C GLU A 66 6.60 -5.25 9.72
N LEU A 67 5.80 -4.66 8.84
CA LEU A 67 5.41 -5.28 7.57
C LEU A 67 6.55 -5.15 6.58
N LYS A 68 6.74 -6.17 5.74
CA LYS A 68 7.83 -6.24 4.76
C LYS A 68 7.24 -6.54 3.40
#